data_AF-A0A3C0HEF7-F1
#
_entry.id   AF-A0A3C0HEF7-F1
#
_cell.length_a   1.000
_cell.length_b   1.000
_cell.length_c   1.000
_cell.angle_alpha   90.00
_cell.angle_beta   90.00
_cell.angle_gamma   90.00
#
_symmetry.space_group_name_H-M   'P 1'
#
loop_
_entity.id
_entity.type
_entity.pdbx_description
1 polymer ?
#
loop_
_entity_poly.entity_id
_entity_poly.type
_entity_poly.pdbx_seq_one_letter_code
_entity_poly.pdbx_strand_id
1 'polypeptide(L)'
;MKVSIEKPNSNSGTQNVDVQVEDWDTWNVDITLSHIIVPLLRKYKERNHGYPEPLDKEKWDNMLDSMIYSFEFKTNNTDVLDSCLDSCVNNHSSEDCKECMERAQAKVSAGFLLFGMYFEHLWD
;
A
#
# COMPACT_ATOMS: atom_id res chain seq x y z
N MET A 1 11.14 5.97 11.81
CA MET A 1 10.19 7.08 11.62
C MET A 1 9.24 7.12 12.79
N LYS A 2 8.93 8.30 13.31
CA LYS A 2 7.87 8.52 14.29
C LYS A 2 6.91 9.56 13.75
N VAL A 3 5.61 9.26 13.82
CA VAL A 3 4.54 10.15 13.37
C VAL A 3 3.53 10.28 14.49
N SER A 4 3.26 11.52 14.89
CA SER A 4 2.21 11.87 15.84
C SER A 4 1.36 12.98 15.23
N ILE A 5 0.12 12.64 14.88
CA ILE A 5 -0.85 13.57 14.30
C ILE A 5 -2.02 13.65 15.28
N GLU A 6 -2.18 14.79 15.94
CA GLU A 6 -3.30 15.01 16.86
C GLU A 6 -4.62 15.23 16.10
N LYS A 7 -5.76 15.04 16.77
CA LYS A 7 -7.05 15.38 16.19
C LYS A 7 -7.09 16.89 15.88
N PRO A 8 -7.59 17.32 14.71
CA PRO A 8 -7.74 18.73 14.39
C PRO A 8 -8.52 19.48 15.48
N ASN A 9 -7.99 20.60 15.94
CA ASN A 9 -8.68 21.47 16.90
C ASN A 9 -9.69 22.35 16.15
N SER A 10 -10.97 22.16 16.41
CA SER A 10 -12.06 22.90 15.79
C SER A 10 -12.00 24.42 16.02
N ASN A 11 -11.27 24.86 17.05
CA ASN A 11 -11.26 26.26 17.49
C ASN A 11 -10.02 27.04 17.02
N SER A 12 -8.90 26.38 16.73
CA SER A 12 -7.65 27.05 16.32
C SER A 12 -7.35 26.93 14.84
N GLY A 13 -8.04 26.04 14.11
CA GLY A 13 -7.79 25.78 12.68
C GLY A 13 -6.43 25.14 12.38
N THR A 14 -5.65 24.82 13.41
CA THR A 14 -4.30 24.24 13.30
C THR A 14 -4.29 22.85 13.94
N GLN A 15 -3.69 21.89 13.24
CA GLN A 15 -3.47 20.53 13.71
C GLN A 15 -2.01 20.39 14.17
N ASN A 16 -1.78 19.81 15.34
CA ASN A 16 -0.43 19.50 15.79
C ASN A 16 0.07 18.23 15.09
N VAL A 17 1.19 18.37 14.37
CA VAL A 17 1.81 17.30 13.58
C VAL A 17 3.30 17.25 13.91
N ASP A 18 3.73 16.17 14.53
CA ASP A 18 5.13 15.87 14.85
C ASP A 18 5.60 14.67 14.02
N VAL A 19 6.60 14.91 13.17
CA VAL A 19 7.18 13.89 12.28
C VAL A 19 8.69 13.90 12.45
N GLN A 20 9.22 12.77 12.90
CA GLN A 20 10.64 12.52 13.04
C GLN A 20 11.06 11.45 12.03
N VAL A 21 12.00 11.81 11.15
CA VAL A 21 12.61 10.94 10.15
C VAL A 21 14.05 10.70 10.55
N GLU A 22 14.41 9.43 10.69
CA GLU A 22 15.77 8.97 11.01
C GLU A 22 16.53 8.66 9.72
N ASP A 23 17.86 8.66 9.75
CA ASP A 23 18.69 8.43 8.57
C ASP A 23 18.35 7.11 7.84
N TRP A 24 18.05 6.05 8.59
CA TRP A 24 17.72 4.72 8.04
C TRP A 24 16.32 4.61 7.44
N ASP A 25 15.41 5.54 7.75
CA ASP A 25 14.05 5.54 7.20
C ASP A 25 14.04 5.75 5.67
N THR A 26 15.14 6.29 5.14
CA THR A 26 15.32 6.61 3.72
C THR A 26 16.00 5.51 2.92
N TRP A 27 16.54 4.46 3.56
CA TRP A 27 17.17 3.35 2.85
C TRP A 27 16.17 2.67 1.92
N ASN A 28 14.96 2.43 2.43
CA ASN A 28 13.81 1.92 1.66
C ASN A 28 12.54 2.69 2.06
N VAL A 29 12.34 3.87 1.45
CA VAL A 29 11.19 4.75 1.75
C VAL A 29 9.85 4.04 1.54
N ASP A 30 9.76 3.16 0.53
CA ASP A 30 8.56 2.38 0.25
C ASP A 30 8.18 1.46 1.43
N ILE A 31 9.15 0.78 2.03
CA ILE A 31 8.92 -0.06 3.22
C ILE A 31 8.51 0.81 4.41
N THR A 32 9.24 1.90 4.67
CA THR A 32 8.93 2.82 5.78
C THR A 32 7.50 3.37 5.68
N LEU A 33 7.11 3.86 4.51
CA LEU A 33 5.75 4.39 4.29
C LEU A 33 4.69 3.29 4.33
N SER A 34 5.00 2.07 3.89
CA SER A 34 4.05 0.94 3.93
C SER A 34 3.56 0.66 5.36
N HIS A 35 4.44 0.74 6.36
CA HIS A 35 4.06 0.56 7.77
C HIS A 35 3.07 1.61 8.29
N ILE A 36 2.97 2.76 7.63
CA ILE A 36 1.99 3.82 7.93
C ILE A 36 0.74 3.67 7.07
N ILE A 37 0.91 3.40 5.77
CA ILE A 37 -0.18 3.35 4.80
C ILE A 37 -1.10 2.14 5.01
N VAL A 38 -0.56 0.95 5.31
CA VAL A 38 -1.37 -0.26 5.55
C VAL A 38 -2.44 -0.07 6.64
N PRO A 39 -2.10 0.34 7.88
CA PRO A 39 -3.13 0.55 8.90
C PRO A 39 -4.09 1.68 8.57
N LEU A 40 -3.65 2.73 7.86
CA LEU A 40 -4.52 3.81 7.38
C LEU A 40 -5.56 3.30 6.38
N LEU A 41 -5.14 2.58 5.34
CA LEU A 41 -6.02 2.02 4.33
C LEU A 41 -7.01 1.00 4.92
N ARG A 42 -6.58 0.17 5.87
CA ARG A 42 -7.48 -0.75 6.59
C ARG A 42 -8.56 0.01 7.37
N LYS A 43 -8.17 1.04 8.12
CA LYS A 43 -9.12 1.88 8.89
C LYS A 43 -10.06 2.66 7.97
N TYR A 44 -9.57 3.14 6.84
CA TYR A 44 -10.37 3.78 5.81
C TYR A 44 -11.41 2.81 5.23
N LYS A 45 -10.97 1.61 4.81
CA LYS A 45 -11.86 0.58 4.26
C LYS A 45 -12.92 0.10 5.27
N GLU A 46 -12.59 0.03 6.57
CA GLU A 46 -13.55 -0.32 7.63
C GLU A 46 -14.70 0.71 7.76
N ARG A 47 -14.44 2.00 7.53
CA ARG A 47 -15.45 3.07 7.63
C ARG A 47 -16.19 3.29 6.31
N ASN A 48 -15.42 3.45 5.23
CA ASN A 48 -15.82 3.54 3.83
C ASN A 48 -17.20 4.17 3.59
N HIS A 49 -17.38 5.45 3.94
CA HIS A 49 -18.65 6.15 3.76
C HIS A 49 -18.88 6.66 2.32
N GLY A 50 -17.90 6.54 1.41
CA GLY A 50 -18.02 6.98 0.02
C GLY A 50 -16.98 6.38 -0.91
N TYR A 51 -17.22 6.49 -2.22
CA TYR A 51 -16.30 6.04 -3.27
C TYR A 51 -16.39 6.99 -4.49
N PRO A 52 -15.33 7.05 -5.32
CA PRO A 52 -15.33 7.92 -6.50
C PRO A 52 -16.39 7.54 -7.52
N GLU A 53 -17.13 8.52 -8.06
CA GLU A 53 -17.94 8.29 -9.26
C GLU A 53 -17.01 8.11 -10.49
N PRO A 54 -17.30 7.20 -11.44
CA PRO A 54 -18.51 6.38 -11.59
C PRO A 54 -18.35 4.93 -11.05
N LEU A 55 -17.45 4.68 -10.10
CA LEU A 55 -17.27 3.34 -9.54
C LEU A 55 -18.52 2.92 -8.77
N ASP A 56 -18.66 1.61 -8.57
CA ASP A 56 -19.55 1.06 -7.55
C ASP A 56 -18.73 0.63 -6.32
N LYS A 57 -19.43 0.41 -5.21
CA LYS A 57 -18.79 0.05 -3.94
C LYS A 57 -17.89 -1.19 -4.05
N GLU A 58 -18.34 -2.21 -4.78
CA GLU A 58 -17.60 -3.47 -4.92
C GLU A 58 -16.28 -3.25 -5.66
N LYS A 59 -16.29 -2.52 -6.78
CA LYS A 59 -15.07 -2.16 -7.50
C LYS A 59 -14.13 -1.35 -6.63
N TRP A 60 -14.64 -0.39 -5.86
CA TRP A 60 -13.82 0.40 -4.95
C TRP A 60 -13.19 -0.46 -3.86
N ASP A 61 -13.97 -1.34 -3.21
CA ASP A 61 -13.46 -2.26 -2.19
C ASP A 61 -12.36 -3.18 -2.74
N ASN A 62 -12.52 -3.69 -3.96
CA ASN A 62 -11.51 -4.51 -4.64
C ASN A 62 -10.23 -3.72 -4.99
N MET A 63 -10.38 -2.45 -5.36
CA MET A 63 -9.24 -1.55 -5.56
C MET A 63 -8.49 -1.29 -4.25
N LEU A 64 -9.22 -1.03 -3.15
CA LEU A 64 -8.63 -0.87 -1.82
C LEU A 64 -7.89 -2.15 -1.37
N ASP A 65 -8.45 -3.33 -1.61
CA ASP A 65 -7.76 -4.60 -1.32
C ASP A 65 -6.46 -4.74 -2.12
N SER A 66 -6.48 -4.33 -3.38
CA SER A 66 -5.28 -4.34 -4.23
C SER A 66 -4.22 -3.37 -3.71
N MET A 67 -4.60 -2.16 -3.28
CA MET A 67 -3.68 -1.21 -2.65
C MET A 67 -3.10 -1.79 -1.35
N ILE A 68 -3.96 -2.30 -0.46
CA ILE A 68 -3.57 -2.91 0.82
C ILE A 68 -2.59 -4.06 0.59
N TYR A 69 -2.90 -4.98 -0.33
CA TYR A 69 -2.03 -6.09 -0.69
C TYR A 69 -0.62 -5.62 -1.09
N SER A 70 -0.52 -4.59 -1.94
CA SER A 70 0.77 -4.10 -2.42
C SER A 70 1.62 -3.49 -1.31
N PHE A 71 1.03 -2.73 -0.38
CA PHE A 71 1.77 -2.18 0.76
C PHE A 71 2.09 -3.27 1.81
N GLU A 72 1.21 -4.25 2.02
CA GLU A 72 1.49 -5.39 2.91
C GLU A 72 2.65 -6.24 2.39
N PHE A 73 2.74 -6.42 1.07
CA PHE A 73 3.86 -7.09 0.42
C PHE A 73 5.20 -6.47 0.82
N LYS A 74 5.27 -5.14 0.89
CA LYS A 74 6.45 -4.38 1.31
C LYS A 74 6.68 -4.45 2.81
N THR A 75 5.65 -4.29 3.63
CA THR A 75 5.72 -4.41 5.09
C THR A 75 6.22 -5.78 5.54
N ASN A 76 5.83 -6.84 4.86
CA ASN A 76 6.25 -8.20 5.18
C ASN A 76 7.63 -8.56 4.62
N ASN A 77 8.29 -7.61 3.95
CA ASN A 77 9.54 -7.83 3.23
C ASN A 77 9.47 -9.05 2.30
N THR A 78 8.30 -9.27 1.69
CA THR A 78 8.08 -10.35 0.74
C THR A 78 8.75 -9.99 -0.57
N ASP A 79 9.53 -10.90 -1.13
CA ASP A 79 10.07 -10.76 -2.47
C ASP A 79 9.12 -11.40 -3.48
N VAL A 80 9.19 -10.92 -4.73
CA VAL A 80 8.46 -11.52 -5.85
C VAL A 80 8.83 -13.00 -5.97
N LEU A 81 10.08 -13.36 -5.70
CA LEU A 81 10.56 -14.73 -5.73
C LEU A 81 9.89 -15.62 -4.67
N ASP A 82 9.60 -15.07 -3.49
CA ASP A 82 8.89 -15.81 -2.43
C ASP A 82 7.48 -16.20 -2.89
N SER A 83 6.84 -15.36 -3.71
CA SER A 83 5.51 -15.63 -4.28
C SER A 83 5.52 -16.64 -5.41
N CYS A 84 6.71 -17.00 -5.92
CA CYS A 84 6.90 -17.81 -7.11
C CYS A 84 7.72 -19.08 -6.84
N LEU A 85 7.92 -19.45 -5.57
CA LEU A 85 8.77 -20.56 -5.17
C LEU A 85 8.47 -21.83 -5.96
N ASP A 86 7.20 -22.22 -6.08
CA ASP A 86 6.77 -23.43 -6.82
C ASP A 86 7.12 -23.41 -8.30
N SER A 87 7.04 -22.23 -8.94
CA SER A 87 7.40 -22.07 -10.37
C SER A 87 8.91 -21.94 -10.57
N CYS A 88 9.65 -21.56 -9.52
CA CYS A 88 11.08 -21.29 -9.58
C CYS A 88 11.94 -22.42 -9.00
N VAL A 89 11.38 -23.42 -8.29
CA VAL A 89 12.10 -24.44 -7.48
C VAL A 89 13.37 -24.97 -8.13
N ASN A 90 13.33 -25.29 -9.42
CA ASN A 90 14.43 -25.98 -10.11
C ASN A 90 15.31 -25.04 -10.95
N ASN A 91 14.79 -23.88 -11.35
CA ASN A 91 15.49 -22.96 -12.24
C ASN A 91 14.87 -21.55 -12.20
N HIS A 92 15.56 -20.61 -11.56
CA HIS A 92 15.15 -19.21 -11.45
C HIS A 92 15.18 -18.46 -12.81
N SER A 93 15.76 -19.06 -13.86
CA SER A 93 15.81 -18.52 -15.22
C SER A 93 14.87 -19.22 -16.19
N SER A 94 14.05 -20.17 -15.71
CA SER A 94 13.01 -20.81 -16.52
C SER A 94 11.95 -19.81 -16.95
N GLU A 95 11.29 -20.08 -18.07
CA GLU A 95 10.22 -19.22 -18.57
C GLU A 95 9.05 -19.16 -17.57
N ASP A 96 8.66 -20.31 -17.01
CA ASP A 96 7.60 -20.39 -15.99
C ASP A 96 7.91 -19.54 -14.75
N CYS A 97 9.16 -19.55 -14.27
CA CYS A 97 9.59 -18.71 -13.16
C CYS A 97 9.51 -17.22 -13.54
N LYS A 98 10.00 -16.82 -14.72
CA LYS A 98 9.94 -15.43 -15.17
C LYS A 98 8.50 -14.94 -15.30
N GLU A 99 7.63 -15.72 -15.94
CA GLU A 99 6.23 -15.38 -16.08
C GLU A 99 5.54 -15.23 -14.72
N CYS A 100 5.86 -16.10 -13.75
CA CYS A 100 5.34 -15.96 -12.39
C CYS A 100 5.82 -14.65 -11.76
N MET A 101 7.12 -14.36 -11.85
CA MET A 101 7.74 -13.17 -11.27
C MET A 101 7.13 -11.89 -11.87
N GLU A 102 6.97 -11.86 -13.19
CA GLU A 102 6.33 -10.74 -13.89
C GLU A 102 4.89 -10.55 -13.44
N ARG A 103 4.10 -11.61 -13.29
CA ARG A 103 2.73 -11.52 -12.77
C ARG A 103 2.68 -11.04 -11.33
N ALA A 104 3.54 -11.56 -10.46
CA ALA A 104 3.61 -11.16 -9.05
C ALA A 104 4.02 -9.69 -8.91
N GLN A 105 5.05 -9.25 -9.66
CA GLN A 105 5.46 -7.85 -9.71
C GLN A 105 4.35 -6.96 -10.28
N ALA A 106 3.67 -7.38 -11.36
CA ALA A 106 2.56 -6.62 -11.94
C ALA A 106 1.39 -6.46 -10.95
N LYS A 107 1.06 -7.50 -10.19
CA LYS A 107 0.03 -7.45 -9.15
C LYS A 107 0.36 -6.43 -8.06
N VAL A 108 1.61 -6.45 -7.57
CA VAL A 108 2.08 -5.47 -6.57
C VAL A 108 2.10 -4.06 -7.16
N SER A 109 2.61 -3.87 -8.38
CA SER A 109 2.62 -2.57 -9.05
C SER A 109 1.22 -2.00 -9.29
N ALA A 110 0.23 -2.84 -9.60
CA ALA A 110 -1.14 -2.41 -9.84
C ALA A 110 -1.76 -1.72 -8.61
N GLY A 111 -1.54 -2.24 -7.40
CA GLY A 111 -2.02 -1.59 -6.18
C GLY A 111 -1.35 -0.25 -5.90
N PHE A 112 -0.06 -0.09 -6.20
CA PHE A 112 0.61 1.22 -6.08
C PHE A 112 0.09 2.24 -7.10
N LEU A 113 -0.17 1.81 -8.33
CA LEU A 113 -0.76 2.67 -9.35
C LEU A 113 -2.16 3.12 -8.96
N LEU A 114 -2.98 2.22 -8.43
CA LEU A 114 -4.31 2.55 -7.89
C LEU A 114 -4.20 3.55 -6.74
N PHE A 115 -3.29 3.31 -5.79
CA PHE A 115 -3.07 4.25 -4.67
C PHE A 115 -2.68 5.64 -5.17
N GLY A 116 -1.73 5.73 -6.11
CA GLY A 116 -1.33 7.01 -6.69
C GLY A 116 -2.46 7.72 -7.45
N MET A 117 -3.25 6.96 -8.22
CA MET A 117 -4.38 7.49 -9.00
C MET A 117 -5.51 8.03 -8.10
N TYR A 118 -5.80 7.33 -7.00
CA TYR A 118 -6.90 7.65 -6.11
C TYR A 118 -6.47 8.26 -4.77
N PHE A 119 -5.22 8.70 -4.64
CA PHE A 119 -4.68 9.22 -3.38
C PHE A 119 -5.55 10.33 -2.79
N GLU A 120 -5.98 11.27 -3.63
CA GLU A 120 -6.86 12.39 -3.25
C GLU A 120 -8.33 12.00 -3.06
N HIS A 121 -8.67 10.73 -3.25
CA HIS A 121 -10.01 10.18 -3.04
C HIS A 121 -10.10 9.29 -1.78
N LEU A 122 -8.99 9.13 -1.05
CA LEU A 122 -8.93 8.41 0.22
C LEU A 122 -9.39 9.30 1.40
N TRP A 123 -10.56 9.90 1.25
CA TRP A 123 -11.20 10.71 2.29
C TRP A 123 -12.56 10.11 2.64
N ASP A 124 -12.94 10.32 3.90
CA ASP A 124 -14.13 9.80 4.54
C ASP A 124 -14.91 10.95 5.20
#